data_AF-A0A7C5CPB0-F1
#
_entry.id   AF-A0A7C5CPB0-F1
#
_cell.length_a   1.000
_cell.length_b   1.000
_cell.length_c   1.000
_cell.angle_alpha   90.00
_cell.angle_beta   90.00
_cell.angle_gamma   90.00
#
_symmetry.space_group_name_H-M   'P 1'
#
loop_
_entity.id
_entity.type
_entity.pdbx_description
1 polymer ?
#
loop_
_entity_poly.entity_id
_entity_poly.type
_entity_poly.pdbx_seq_one_letter_code
_entity_poly.pdbx_strand_id
1 'polypeptide(L)'
;MDDIFGYINDPAQRYSIQKTLAIIDKQVELIRPYKVRLAAYEGGQHLVHYKTRSKQQHPNPILFAANRDPRMETAYIDLLKGLKQRGLVLFMAFSSPRPNAFWGAWGIKEYLNQPDSETPKYRAIMKF
;
A
#
# COMPACT_ATOMS: atom_id res chain seq x y z
N MET A 1 -15.18 -6.06 6.33
CA MET A 1 -14.14 -5.10 5.87
C MET A 1 -13.29 -4.60 7.03
N ASP A 2 -13.86 -4.48 8.23
CA ASP A 2 -13.11 -4.01 9.41
C ASP A 2 -11.89 -4.89 9.73
N ASP A 3 -12.03 -6.21 9.61
CA ASP A 3 -10.90 -7.15 9.77
C ASP A 3 -9.74 -6.86 8.82
N ILE A 4 -10.00 -6.37 7.60
CA ILE A 4 -8.95 -6.04 6.64
C ILE A 4 -8.10 -4.89 7.19
N PHE A 5 -8.74 -3.84 7.71
CA PHE A 5 -8.03 -2.73 8.33
C PHE A 5 -7.42 -3.11 9.68
N GLY A 6 -8.05 -4.03 10.41
CA GLY A 6 -7.44 -4.71 11.56
C GLY A 6 -6.10 -5.32 11.18
N TYR A 7 -6.05 -6.17 10.15
CA TYR A 7 -4.81 -6.81 9.70
C TYR A 7 -3.78 -5.86 9.11
N ILE A 8 -4.20 -4.81 8.38
CA ILE A 8 -3.28 -3.80 7.84
C ILE A 8 -2.54 -3.06 8.96
N ASN A 9 -3.22 -2.83 10.09
CA ASN A 9 -2.70 -2.03 11.20
C ASN A 9 -2.16 -2.86 12.37
N ASP A 10 -2.41 -4.17 12.39
CA ASP A 10 -1.99 -5.06 13.47
C ASP A 10 -0.45 -5.28 13.47
N PRO A 11 0.28 -4.86 14.52
CA PRO A 11 1.73 -5.03 14.61
C PRO A 11 2.17 -6.50 14.73
N ALA A 12 1.27 -7.43 15.06
CA ALA A 12 1.53 -8.87 15.02
C ALA A 12 1.48 -9.42 13.59
N GLN A 13 0.74 -8.77 12.69
CA GLN A 13 0.46 -9.34 11.39
C GLN A 13 1.62 -9.13 10.39
N ARG A 14 2.08 -10.21 9.75
CA ARG A 14 3.34 -10.23 8.97
C ARG A 14 3.45 -9.15 7.90
N TYR A 15 2.33 -8.83 7.25
CA TYR A 15 2.25 -7.88 6.14
C TYR A 15 1.59 -6.55 6.52
N SER A 16 1.47 -6.26 7.83
CA SER A 16 0.98 -4.97 8.29
C SER A 16 1.96 -3.84 7.96
N ILE A 17 1.49 -2.60 8.06
CA ILE A 17 2.34 -1.42 7.87
C ILE A 17 3.51 -1.44 8.85
N GLN A 18 3.25 -1.74 10.13
CA GLN A 18 4.30 -1.77 11.16
C GLN A 18 5.35 -2.84 10.90
N LYS A 19 4.95 -4.05 10.50
CA LYS A 19 5.91 -5.11 10.12
C LYS A 19 6.70 -4.76 8.87
N THR A 20 6.06 -4.14 7.87
CA THR A 20 6.74 -3.63 6.68
C THR A 20 7.79 -2.59 7.06
N LEU A 21 7.45 -1.62 7.91
CA LEU A 21 8.37 -0.59 8.38
C LEU A 21 9.53 -1.18 9.21
N ALA A 22 9.28 -2.20 10.02
CA ALA A 22 10.33 -2.92 10.74
C ALA A 22 11.30 -3.67 9.81
N ILE A 23 10.85 -4.11 8.62
CA ILE A 23 11.75 -4.64 7.59
C ILE A 23 12.62 -3.51 7.02
N ILE A 24 12.06 -2.33 6.82
CA ILE A 24 12.81 -1.15 6.35
C ILE A 24 13.84 -0.70 7.39
N ASP A 25 13.54 -0.77 8.69
CA ASP A 25 14.51 -0.46 9.75
C ASP A 25 15.79 -1.31 9.60
N LYS A 26 15.66 -2.59 9.26
CA LYS A 26 16.82 -3.45 9.00
C LYS A 26 17.62 -3.00 7.77
N GLN A 27 16.96 -2.49 6.74
CA GLN A 27 17.64 -1.94 5.56
C GLN A 27 18.37 -0.64 5.91
N VAL A 28 17.77 0.23 6.72
CA VAL A 28 18.40 1.46 7.20
C VAL A 28 19.67 1.15 7.99
N GLU A 29 19.62 0.18 8.91
CA GLU A 29 20.81 -0.26 9.65
C GLU A 29 21.89 -0.83 8.74
N LEU A 30 21.50 -1.67 7.77
CA LEU A 30 22.43 -2.27 6.82
C LEU A 30 23.19 -1.23 6.01
N ILE A 31 22.51 -0.18 5.54
CA ILE A 31 23.13 0.82 4.65
C ILE A 31 23.93 1.90 5.39
N ARG A 32 23.76 2.03 6.72
CA ARG A 32 24.34 3.11 7.54
C ARG A 32 25.85 3.31 7.32
N PRO A 33 26.71 2.27 7.25
CA PRO A 33 28.16 2.46 7.06
C PRO A 33 28.53 2.96 5.65
N TYR A 34 27.69 2.68 4.66
CA TYR A 34 27.99 2.89 3.25
C TYR A 34 27.63 4.30 2.75
N LYS A 35 26.96 5.11 3.58
CA LYS A 35 26.51 6.48 3.23
C LYS A 35 25.69 6.56 1.93
N VAL A 36 24.97 5.49 1.60
CA VAL A 36 24.05 5.44 0.46
C VAL A 36 22.65 5.87 0.88
N ARG A 37 21.84 6.29 -0.09
CA ARG A 37 20.45 6.70 0.13
C ARG A 37 19.50 5.54 -0.13
N LEU A 38 18.46 5.44 0.69
CA LEU A 38 17.42 4.42 0.53
C LEU A 38 16.32 4.93 -0.43
N ALA A 39 16.00 4.13 -1.44
CA ALA A 39 14.87 4.35 -2.33
C ALA A 39 14.02 3.09 -2.42
N ALA A 40 12.71 3.24 -2.59
CA ALA A 40 11.77 2.14 -2.78
C ALA A 40 11.34 2.12 -4.24
N TYR A 41 11.68 1.03 -4.93
CA TYR A 41 11.16 0.71 -6.26
C TYR A 41 9.88 -0.12 -6.09
N GLU A 42 8.83 0.23 -6.82
CA GLU A 42 7.52 -0.43 -6.80
C GLU A 42 6.89 -0.59 -5.40
N GLY A 43 6.71 0.54 -4.70
CA GLY A 43 6.10 0.58 -3.38
C GLY A 43 4.58 0.78 -3.42
N GLY A 44 3.85 0.21 -2.47
CA GLY A 44 2.43 0.46 -2.30
C GLY A 44 1.70 -0.59 -1.48
N GLN A 45 0.55 -0.22 -0.92
CA GLN A 45 -0.37 -1.17 -0.32
C GLN A 45 -1.12 -1.92 -1.43
N HIS A 46 -1.14 -3.25 -1.36
CA HIS A 46 -1.92 -4.10 -2.27
C HIS A 46 -2.63 -5.21 -1.50
N LEU A 47 -3.94 -5.35 -1.74
CA LEU A 47 -4.73 -6.48 -1.24
C LEU A 47 -4.87 -7.54 -2.34
N VAL A 48 -4.44 -8.76 -2.02
CA VAL A 48 -4.52 -9.90 -2.92
C VAL A 48 -4.84 -11.17 -2.15
N HIS A 49 -5.67 -12.03 -2.74
CA HIS A 49 -5.85 -13.40 -2.29
C HIS A 49 -5.45 -14.37 -3.41
N TYR A 50 -4.28 -14.98 -3.27
CA TYR A 50 -3.59 -15.73 -4.33
C TYR A 50 -4.34 -16.96 -4.88
N LYS A 51 -5.35 -17.45 -4.17
CA LYS A 51 -6.19 -18.58 -4.62
C LYS A 51 -7.37 -18.17 -5.49
N THR A 52 -7.70 -16.88 -5.59
CA THR A 52 -8.82 -16.44 -6.42
C THR A 52 -8.47 -16.49 -7.90
N ARG A 53 -9.48 -16.69 -8.75
CA ARG A 53 -9.37 -16.80 -10.22
C ARG A 53 -10.38 -15.93 -10.96
N SER A 54 -11.25 -15.22 -10.25
CA SER A 54 -12.18 -14.24 -10.83
C SER A 54 -12.38 -13.05 -9.88
N LYS A 55 -12.87 -11.93 -10.41
CA LYS A 55 -13.12 -10.71 -9.61
C LYS A 55 -14.26 -10.89 -8.60
N GLN A 56 -15.21 -11.77 -8.91
CA GLN A 56 -16.41 -12.02 -8.12
C GLN A 56 -16.17 -13.10 -7.04
N GLN A 57 -15.10 -13.90 -7.18
CA GLN A 57 -14.78 -14.92 -6.20
C GLN A 57 -14.34 -14.29 -4.87
N HIS A 58 -14.94 -14.75 -3.77
CA HIS A 58 -14.52 -14.36 -2.43
C HIS A 58 -13.02 -14.68 -2.19
N PRO A 59 -12.23 -13.78 -1.57
CA PRO A 59 -12.63 -12.50 -0.97
C PRO A 59 -12.50 -11.27 -1.89
N ASN A 60 -12.32 -11.40 -3.20
CA ASN A 60 -12.01 -10.25 -4.07
C ASN A 60 -12.99 -9.08 -3.96
N PRO A 61 -14.32 -9.28 -3.91
CA PRO A 61 -15.25 -8.16 -3.73
C PRO A 61 -14.98 -7.33 -2.47
N ILE A 62 -14.66 -7.98 -1.34
CA ILE A 62 -14.38 -7.27 -0.08
C ILE A 62 -12.99 -6.62 -0.08
N LEU A 63 -12.01 -7.23 -0.76
CA LEU A 63 -10.69 -6.62 -0.92
C LEU A 63 -10.77 -5.37 -1.79
N PHE A 64 -11.56 -5.40 -2.87
CA PHE A 64 -11.76 -4.23 -3.74
C PHE A 64 -12.54 -3.13 -3.02
N ALA A 65 -13.56 -3.48 -2.25
CA ALA A 65 -14.28 -2.52 -1.42
C ALA A 65 -13.36 -1.85 -0.40
N ALA A 66 -12.48 -2.61 0.27
CA ALA A 66 -11.49 -2.04 1.19
C ALA A 66 -10.47 -1.12 0.50
N ASN A 67 -10.13 -1.34 -0.78
CA ASN A 67 -9.26 -0.42 -1.53
C ASN A 67 -9.91 0.94 -1.81
N ARG A 68 -11.25 0.99 -1.88
CA ARG A 68 -12.05 2.21 -2.13
C ARG A 68 -12.45 2.92 -0.83
N ASP A 69 -12.35 2.24 0.30
CA ASP A 69 -12.73 2.77 1.61
C ASP A 69 -11.77 3.90 2.04
N PRO A 70 -12.27 5.02 2.60
CA PRO A 70 -11.44 6.13 3.08
C PRO A 70 -10.33 5.73 4.05
N ARG A 71 -10.50 4.66 4.84
CA ARG A 71 -9.47 4.16 5.77
C ARG A 71 -8.20 3.68 5.03
N MET A 72 -8.31 3.35 3.75
CA MET A 72 -7.13 3.05 2.91
C MET A 72 -6.25 4.27 2.69
N GLU A 73 -6.81 5.48 2.66
CA GLU A 73 -6.01 6.71 2.61
C GLU A 73 -5.17 6.83 3.88
N THR A 74 -5.77 6.64 5.06
CA THR A 74 -5.06 6.69 6.35
C THR A 74 -3.93 5.68 6.40
N ALA A 75 -4.22 4.41 6.06
CA ALA A 75 -3.22 3.35 6.01
C ALA A 75 -2.04 3.70 5.07
N TYR A 76 -2.34 4.27 3.90
CA TYR A 76 -1.30 4.65 2.93
C TYR A 76 -0.48 5.85 3.42
N ILE A 77 -1.11 6.84 4.07
CA ILE A 77 -0.41 7.97 4.70
C ILE A 77 0.53 7.48 5.79
N ASP A 78 0.10 6.54 6.64
CA ASP A 78 0.92 6.00 7.72
C ASP A 78 2.15 5.26 7.18
N LEU A 79 1.98 4.50 6.09
CA LEU A 79 3.10 3.89 5.37
C LEU A 79 4.08 4.96 4.86
N LEU A 80 3.60 5.97 4.13
CA LEU A 80 4.45 7.02 3.54
C LEU A 80 5.20 7.83 4.63
N LYS A 81 4.51 8.22 5.71
CA LYS A 81 5.11 8.90 6.86
C LYS A 81 6.17 8.04 7.52
N GLY A 82 5.88 6.75 7.74
CA GLY A 82 6.82 5.81 8.34
C GLY A 82 8.08 5.63 7.50
N LEU A 83 7.93 5.59 6.17
CA LEU A 83 9.06 5.54 5.24
C LEU A 83 9.86 6.85 5.25
N LYS A 84 9.20 8.02 5.30
CA LYS A 84 9.87 9.34 5.42
C LYS A 84 10.77 9.41 6.64
N GLN A 85 10.24 9.00 7.79
CA GLN A 85 10.93 9.03 9.09
C GLN A 85 12.21 8.18 9.07
N ARG A 86 12.27 7.18 8.19
CA ARG A 86 13.42 6.29 7.97
C ARG A 86 14.40 6.80 6.91
N GLY A 87 14.21 8.02 6.41
CA GLY A 87 15.09 8.63 5.44
C GLY A 87 14.94 8.10 4.01
N LEU A 88 13.79 7.50 3.67
CA LEU A 88 13.49 7.13 2.29
C LEU A 88 13.45 8.39 1.41
N VAL A 89 14.30 8.45 0.39
CA VAL A 89 14.44 9.65 -0.46
C VAL A 89 13.59 9.61 -1.73
N LEU A 90 13.15 8.42 -2.14
CA LEU A 90 12.29 8.22 -3.29
C LEU A 90 11.35 7.04 -3.03
N PHE A 91 10.06 7.26 -3.25
CA PHE A 91 9.03 6.22 -3.23
C PHE A 91 8.41 6.13 -4.62
N MET A 92 8.82 5.13 -5.41
CA MET A 92 8.24 4.87 -6.71
C MET A 92 6.96 4.07 -6.54
N ALA A 93 5.82 4.76 -6.52
CA ALA A 93 4.52 4.13 -6.30
C ALA A 93 4.16 3.17 -7.44
N PHE A 94 3.89 1.91 -7.11
CA PHE A 94 3.27 0.96 -8.02
C PHE A 94 1.75 1.01 -7.82
N SER A 95 0.93 1.19 -8.85
CA SER A 95 1.23 1.44 -10.27
C SER A 95 0.37 2.56 -10.85
N SER A 96 0.60 2.92 -12.11
CA SER A 96 -0.31 3.76 -12.90
C SER A 96 -1.77 3.27 -12.82
N PRO A 97 -2.76 4.10 -13.22
CA PRO A 97 -4.15 3.69 -13.22
C PRO A 97 -4.37 2.33 -13.87
N ARG A 98 -4.96 1.39 -13.12
CA ARG A 98 -5.18 0.01 -13.51
C ARG A 98 -6.40 -0.56 -12.77
N PRO A 99 -7.36 -1.16 -13.48
CA PRO A 99 -8.52 -1.76 -12.83
C PRO A 99 -8.14 -2.88 -11.86
N ASN A 100 -8.94 -3.06 -10.81
CA ASN A 100 -8.84 -4.22 -9.92
C ASN A 100 -8.99 -5.53 -10.72
N ALA A 101 -8.14 -6.50 -10.42
CA ALA A 101 -8.14 -7.81 -11.06
C ALA A 101 -8.07 -8.93 -10.01
N PHE A 102 -8.32 -10.18 -10.40
CA PHE A 102 -8.31 -11.29 -9.45
C PHE A 102 -6.92 -11.53 -8.83
N TRP A 103 -5.86 -11.11 -9.50
CA TRP A 103 -4.49 -11.11 -8.98
C TRP A 103 -4.14 -9.85 -8.16
N GLY A 104 -5.10 -8.97 -7.84
CA GLY A 104 -4.93 -7.88 -6.88
C GLY A 104 -5.37 -6.49 -7.36
N ALA A 105 -5.39 -5.56 -6.41
CA ALA A 105 -5.75 -4.15 -6.56
C ALA A 105 -4.50 -3.25 -6.55
N TRP A 106 -3.84 -3.15 -7.70
CA TRP A 106 -2.50 -2.56 -7.83
C TRP A 106 -2.48 -1.08 -8.24
N GLY A 107 -3.46 -0.63 -9.02
CA GLY A 107 -3.46 0.72 -9.57
C GLY A 107 -3.65 1.81 -8.52
N ILE A 108 -3.02 2.96 -8.72
CA ILE A 108 -3.23 4.16 -7.90
C ILE A 108 -4.65 4.74 -8.08
N LYS A 109 -5.21 4.51 -9.28
CA LYS A 109 -6.61 4.67 -9.66
C LYS A 109 -7.05 3.42 -10.42
N GLU A 110 -8.35 3.17 -10.52
CA GLU A 110 -8.89 2.06 -11.31
C GLU A 110 -9.00 2.42 -12.81
N TYR A 111 -9.10 3.71 -13.12
CA TYR A 111 -9.15 4.27 -14.47
C TYR A 111 -8.66 5.73 -14.46
N LEU A 112 -8.31 6.28 -15.64
CA LEU A 112 -7.58 7.55 -15.76
C LEU A 112 -8.32 8.75 -15.14
N ASN A 113 -9.61 8.91 -15.46
CA ASN A 113 -10.45 10.01 -14.99
C ASN A 113 -11.26 9.67 -13.73
N GLN A 114 -10.80 8.72 -12.92
CA GLN A 114 -11.47 8.41 -11.65
C GLN A 114 -11.43 9.63 -10.72
N PRO A 115 -12.60 10.07 -10.17
CA PRO A 115 -12.67 11.21 -9.28
C PRO A 115 -11.78 11.03 -8.05
N ASP A 116 -11.11 12.11 -7.62
CA ASP A 116 -10.18 12.04 -6.50
C ASP A 116 -10.86 11.65 -5.16
N SER A 117 -12.15 11.99 -5.02
CA SER A 117 -13.00 11.56 -3.90
C SER A 117 -13.13 10.04 -3.79
N GLU A 118 -12.94 9.31 -4.89
CA GLU A 118 -13.04 7.84 -4.97
C GLU A 118 -11.68 7.14 -5.01
N THR A 119 -10.57 7.88 -4.88
CA THR A 119 -9.20 7.35 -5.00
C THR A 119 -8.39 7.54 -3.72
N PRO A 120 -8.65 6.78 -2.64
CA PRO A 120 -7.98 6.96 -1.35
C PRO A 120 -6.44 6.94 -1.43
N LYS A 121 -5.88 5.99 -2.20
CA LYS A 121 -4.43 5.88 -2.38
C LYS A 121 -3.84 7.07 -3.12
N TYR A 122 -4.49 7.53 -4.18
CA TYR A 122 -4.06 8.72 -4.93
C TYR A 122 -4.06 9.97 -4.03
N ARG A 123 -5.14 10.18 -3.25
CA ARG A 123 -5.18 11.29 -2.29
C ARG A 123 -4.05 11.23 -1.27
N ALA A 124 -3.73 10.04 -0.76
CA ALA A 124 -2.62 9.86 0.17
C ALA A 124 -1.27 10.27 -0.44
N ILE A 125 -0.98 9.85 -1.68
CA ILE A 125 0.25 10.22 -2.38
C ILE A 125 0.30 11.72 -2.65
N MET A 126 -0.78 12.33 -3.11
CA MET A 126 -0.80 13.77 -3.43
C MET A 126 -0.63 14.68 -2.21
N LYS A 127 -0.79 14.14 -0.99
CA LYS A 127 -0.58 14.86 0.28
C LYS A 127 0.88 14.84 0.78
N PHE A 128 1.78 14.10 0.12
CA PHE A 128 3.09 13.75 0.64
C PHE A 128 4.24 14.24 -0.27
#